data_AF-A0AAV5A8H2-F1
#
_entry.id   AF-A0AAV5A8H2-F1
#
_cell.length_a   1.000
_cell.length_b   1.000
_cell.length_c   1.000
_cell.angle_alpha   90.00
_cell.angle_beta   90.00
_cell.angle_gamma   90.00
#
_symmetry.space_group_name_H-M   'P 1'
#
loop_
_entity.id
_entity.type
_entity.pdbx_description
1 polymer ?
#
loop_
_entity_poly.entity_id
_entity_poly.type
_entity_poly.pdbx_seq_one_letter_code
_entity_poly.pdbx_strand_id
1 'polypeptide(L)'
;MYLGVRVYDIISDFLESSCIGHHRVMEFNQQGTLDIGAVIIILINYQLLTIKQNPKRAYAGRDRKNRLNLRRGKATAYWNILLSRCLDIPIDVLGSTLSSKLEKSLLVVDPSTATTTTAIGSSYTSCASSARFWESLLETHRVPYLLLRVADMRYVLKSKVTALLLYEELQSQLRDPSFEKWVRKLRSVISHQVQKQLRAYEASSLTYAKPNHYFWHSIISTSHGKGKTPSHSWPQCVIPSYQIQELLHTWNDLRSKGQNAIMAKFINLICLETNFLEGMFSFRPEVASTLVQVGFIHQIPLFGESGITGGAVRDHVEIMSILQDTRKALYWLNELQSHPSESPLTIDTLLTLHKTLMKTGQILNIHSLSASPTKAAGTQLKYTNIGETRQTTGVNLTGYRLGFKLDFCPHDKVNDELRMFCELYNELIRRKDIDPFAAAAWIIHNFLMIHPFGDGNSRLSRILASVPLMNKGLPPLCIPYSSKNTYLSLLNSMRESKDSGETCYEGLMGHLYEGMKVSLNLLRIVR
;
A
#
# COMPACT_ATOMS: atom_id res chain seq x y z
N MET A 1 46.34 -8.29 1.25
CA MET A 1 45.47 -7.22 0.72
C MET A 1 44.06 -7.82 0.61
N TYR A 2 43.34 -7.88 1.73
CA TYR A 2 42.05 -8.57 1.85
C TYR A 2 40.98 -7.52 2.16
N LEU A 3 40.18 -7.13 1.16
CA LEU A 3 38.98 -6.31 1.36
C LEU A 3 37.81 -7.25 1.69
N GLY A 4 37.61 -7.49 2.98
CA GLY A 4 36.37 -8.04 3.52
C GLY A 4 35.56 -6.88 4.10
N VAL A 5 34.70 -6.27 3.29
CA VAL A 5 33.74 -5.26 3.75
C VAL A 5 32.59 -6.01 4.42
N ARG A 6 32.44 -5.82 5.73
CA ARG A 6 31.38 -6.42 6.53
C ARG A 6 30.15 -5.54 6.40
N VAL A 7 28.96 -6.14 6.29
CA VAL A 7 27.65 -5.44 6.36
C VAL A 7 27.51 -4.58 7.63
N TYR A 8 28.33 -4.87 8.66
CA TYR A 8 28.46 -4.06 9.86
C TYR A 8 29.05 -2.65 9.61
N ASP A 9 29.97 -2.48 8.66
CA ASP A 9 30.57 -1.18 8.36
C ASP A 9 29.59 -0.27 7.61
N ILE A 10 28.74 -0.82 6.73
CA ILE A 10 27.73 -0.04 5.98
C ILE A 10 26.60 0.47 6.88
N ILE A 11 26.20 -0.30 7.91
CA ILE A 11 25.12 0.10 8.82
C ILE A 11 25.66 0.93 10.01
N SER A 12 26.90 0.69 10.44
CA SER A 12 27.56 1.48 11.49
C SER A 12 27.99 2.86 10.98
N ASP A 13 28.58 2.95 9.79
CA ASP A 13 29.03 4.24 9.22
C ASP A 13 27.85 5.15 8.85
N PHE A 14 26.73 4.57 8.39
CA PHE A 14 25.51 5.33 8.09
C PHE A 14 24.81 5.88 9.34
N LEU A 15 25.08 5.30 10.52
CA LEU A 15 24.57 5.77 11.81
C LEU A 15 25.53 6.72 12.53
N GLU A 16 26.80 6.81 12.11
CA GLU A 16 27.80 7.71 12.70
C GLU A 16 28.09 8.97 11.86
N SER A 17 27.79 9.01 10.56
CA SER A 17 28.10 10.18 9.73
C SER A 17 27.00 11.26 9.72
N SER A 18 26.78 11.89 10.88
CA SER A 18 26.46 13.32 10.92
C SER A 18 27.80 14.03 11.07
N CYS A 19 28.33 14.58 9.97
CA CYS A 19 29.48 15.51 9.83
C CYS A 19 30.46 15.10 8.71
N ILE A 20 30.42 15.91 7.65
CA ILE A 20 31.41 16.27 6.61
C ILE A 20 32.83 15.68 6.74
N GLY A 21 33.36 15.12 5.64
CA GLY A 21 34.81 15.02 5.36
C GLY A 21 35.25 13.81 4.51
N HIS A 22 35.74 14.05 3.29
CA HIS A 22 36.16 13.07 2.28
C HIS A 22 37.28 12.09 2.68
N HIS A 23 37.23 10.82 2.22
CA HIS A 23 37.96 10.35 1.02
C HIS A 23 37.59 8.90 0.62
N ARG A 24 37.46 8.72 -0.70
CA ARG A 24 36.95 7.57 -1.46
C ARG A 24 37.77 6.28 -1.30
N VAL A 25 37.10 5.13 -1.17
CA VAL A 25 37.10 4.02 -2.16
C VAL A 25 35.72 3.33 -2.10
N MET A 26 34.76 3.89 -2.82
CA MET A 26 33.61 3.18 -3.37
C MET A 26 33.70 3.39 -4.88
N GLU A 27 33.82 2.33 -5.67
CA GLU A 27 33.59 2.45 -7.11
C GLU A 27 32.08 2.51 -7.33
N PHE A 28 31.61 3.75 -7.47
CA PHE A 28 30.29 4.09 -7.95
C PHE A 28 30.22 3.83 -9.46
N ASN A 29 29.16 3.17 -9.94
CA ASN A 29 28.67 3.47 -11.29
C ASN A 29 28.08 4.88 -11.28
N GLN A 30 28.21 5.61 -12.40
CA GLN A 30 28.07 7.08 -12.52
C GLN A 30 26.71 7.70 -12.11
N GLN A 31 25.78 6.99 -11.47
CA GLN A 31 24.47 7.50 -11.08
C GLN A 31 24.01 7.23 -9.64
N GLY A 32 24.86 6.72 -8.74
CA GLY A 32 24.62 6.83 -7.28
C GLY A 32 23.34 6.18 -6.75
N THR A 33 22.92 5.05 -7.31
CA THR A 33 21.82 4.22 -6.80
C THR A 33 22.37 2.91 -6.25
N LEU A 34 22.05 2.60 -4.99
CA LEU A 34 22.36 1.33 -4.36
C LEU A 34 21.33 0.32 -4.88
N ASP A 35 21.79 -0.68 -5.64
CA ASP A 35 20.92 -1.69 -6.22
C ASP A 35 20.35 -2.61 -5.13
N ILE A 36 19.02 -2.67 -5.06
CA ILE A 36 18.25 -3.22 -3.93
C ILE A 36 18.16 -4.75 -3.99
N GLY A 37 18.38 -5.34 -5.17
CA GLY A 37 18.49 -6.79 -5.33
C GLY A 37 19.75 -7.39 -4.71
N ALA A 38 20.85 -6.64 -4.77
CA ALA A 38 22.13 -7.05 -4.23
C ALA A 38 22.09 -7.22 -2.72
N VAL A 39 21.34 -6.41 -1.97
CA VAL A 39 21.35 -6.50 -0.49
C VAL A 39 20.63 -7.75 0.03
N ILE A 40 19.52 -8.14 -0.61
CA ILE A 40 18.76 -9.35 -0.22
C ILE A 40 19.59 -10.60 -0.55
N ILE A 41 20.26 -10.62 -1.70
CA ILE A 41 21.06 -11.77 -2.15
C ILE A 41 22.45 -11.79 -1.51
N ILE A 42 23.06 -10.64 -1.18
CA ILE A 42 24.31 -10.57 -0.41
C ILE A 42 24.07 -11.05 1.03
N LEU A 43 22.93 -10.74 1.65
CA LEU A 43 22.62 -11.28 2.99
C LEU A 43 22.41 -12.81 2.99
N ILE A 44 21.96 -13.39 1.88
CA ILE A 44 21.74 -14.84 1.72
C ILE A 44 23.02 -15.57 1.27
N ASN A 45 23.72 -15.07 0.26
CA ASN A 45 24.91 -15.72 -0.32
C ASN A 45 26.18 -15.55 0.53
N TYR A 46 26.34 -14.45 1.26
CA TYR A 46 27.56 -14.22 2.07
C TYR A 46 27.60 -15.14 3.32
N GLN A 47 26.44 -15.58 3.82
CA GLN A 47 26.34 -16.49 4.96
C GLN A 47 26.50 -17.97 4.57
N LEU A 48 26.05 -18.37 3.38
CA LEU A 48 26.26 -19.74 2.86
C LEU A 48 27.74 -20.02 2.55
N LEU A 49 28.49 -19.01 2.11
CA LEU A 49 29.93 -19.13 1.84
C LEU A 49 30.79 -19.24 3.11
N THR A 50 30.37 -18.63 4.22
CA THR A 50 31.12 -18.66 5.49
C THR A 50 30.92 -19.97 6.26
N ILE A 51 29.81 -20.68 6.06
CA ILE A 51 29.56 -22.00 6.64
C ILE A 51 30.37 -23.10 5.93
N LYS A 52 30.70 -22.94 4.65
CA LYS A 52 31.49 -23.92 3.87
C LYS A 52 33.01 -23.81 4.05
N GLN A 53 33.55 -22.73 4.65
CA GLN A 53 35.00 -22.54 4.82
C GLN A 53 35.48 -22.76 6.27
N ASN A 54 35.51 -24.04 6.64
CA ASN A 54 36.48 -24.76 7.48
C ASN A 54 36.79 -24.28 8.94
N PRO A 55 36.49 -25.10 9.98
CA PRO A 55 36.76 -24.84 11.40
C PRO A 55 38.15 -25.29 11.92
N LYS A 56 39.14 -25.54 11.05
CA LYS A 56 40.43 -26.13 11.48
C LYS A 56 41.63 -25.44 10.83
N ARG A 57 42.13 -24.37 11.45
CA ARG A 57 43.55 -23.94 11.46
C ARG A 57 43.69 -22.61 12.20
N ALA A 58 43.92 -22.67 13.50
CA ALA A 58 44.40 -21.53 14.27
C ALA A 58 45.28 -22.01 15.43
N TYR A 59 46.48 -22.49 15.11
CA TYR A 59 47.57 -22.59 16.08
C TYR A 59 48.87 -22.09 15.45
N ALA A 60 49.64 -21.39 16.29
CA ALA A 60 51.00 -20.84 16.11
C ALA A 60 51.10 -19.41 15.55
N GLY A 61 51.56 -18.47 16.41
CA GLY A 61 52.22 -17.23 15.97
C GLY A 61 51.95 -15.96 16.78
N ARG A 62 52.60 -15.86 17.96
CA ARG A 62 53.08 -14.65 18.69
C ARG A 62 52.26 -13.33 18.67
N ASP A 63 51.74 -13.05 19.87
CA ASP A 63 51.94 -11.86 20.70
C ASP A 63 51.59 -10.42 20.27
N ARG A 64 51.02 -9.71 21.26
CA ARG A 64 50.81 -8.25 21.43
C ARG A 64 49.54 -7.55 20.90
N LYS A 65 48.51 -8.26 20.41
CA LYS A 65 47.19 -7.68 20.01
C LYS A 65 45.97 -8.13 20.84
N ASN A 66 46.18 -8.74 22.01
CA ASN A 66 45.16 -9.57 22.67
C ASN A 66 44.21 -8.91 23.69
N ARG A 67 44.19 -7.59 23.90
CA ARG A 67 43.14 -6.96 24.75
C ARG A 67 41.95 -6.35 23.98
N LEU A 68 42.15 -5.87 22.75
CA LEU A 68 41.08 -5.36 21.88
C LEU A 68 40.36 -6.48 21.10
N ASN A 69 41.06 -7.57 20.79
CA ASN A 69 40.48 -8.73 20.10
C ASN A 69 39.65 -9.65 21.00
N LEU A 70 39.87 -9.64 22.32
CA LEU A 70 39.05 -10.44 23.26
C LEU A 70 37.64 -9.87 23.45
N ARG A 71 37.46 -8.55 23.34
CA ARG A 71 36.13 -7.89 23.36
C ARG A 71 35.42 -7.98 22.00
N ARG A 72 36.16 -7.85 20.88
CA ARG A 72 35.64 -8.03 19.52
C ARG A 72 35.26 -9.48 19.21
N GLY A 73 36.07 -10.45 19.65
CA GLY A 73 35.81 -11.89 19.48
C GLY A 73 34.59 -12.39 20.23
N LYS A 74 34.26 -11.80 21.39
CA LYS A 74 33.03 -12.10 22.14
C LYS A 74 31.79 -11.59 21.42
N ALA A 75 31.83 -10.39 20.83
CA ALA A 75 30.72 -9.85 20.04
C ALA A 75 30.46 -10.67 18.76
N THR A 76 31.50 -11.08 18.03
CA THR A 76 31.34 -11.95 16.84
C THR A 76 30.88 -13.37 17.19
N ALA A 77 31.40 -13.98 18.25
CA ALA A 77 30.95 -15.30 18.68
C ALA A 77 29.48 -15.31 19.13
N TYR A 78 29.03 -14.21 19.74
CA TYR A 78 27.67 -14.05 20.24
C TYR A 78 26.64 -13.80 19.12
N TRP A 79 26.98 -12.93 18.14
CA TRP A 79 26.17 -12.77 16.93
C TRP A 79 26.11 -14.04 16.09
N ASN A 80 27.18 -14.83 16.05
CA ASN A 80 27.17 -16.14 15.38
C ASN A 80 26.19 -17.14 16.01
N ILE A 81 25.94 -17.06 17.33
CA ILE A 81 24.97 -17.92 18.04
C ILE A 81 23.52 -17.45 17.82
N LEU A 82 23.29 -16.14 17.80
CA LEU A 82 21.97 -15.57 17.52
C LEU A 82 21.57 -15.79 16.06
N LEU A 83 22.54 -15.63 15.15
CA LEU A 83 22.40 -16.00 13.74
C LEU A 83 22.18 -17.49 13.58
N SER A 84 22.96 -18.39 14.21
CA SER A 84 22.79 -19.83 14.00
C SER A 84 21.39 -20.36 14.35
N ARG A 85 20.64 -19.71 15.26
CA ARG A 85 19.25 -20.09 15.59
C ARG A 85 18.18 -19.49 14.65
N CYS A 86 18.53 -18.45 13.88
CA CYS A 86 17.63 -17.73 12.97
C CYS A 86 18.07 -17.87 11.50
N LEU A 87 19.03 -18.75 11.21
CA LEU A 87 19.58 -18.97 9.87
C LEU A 87 19.02 -20.20 9.18
N ASP A 88 18.66 -21.23 9.94
CA ASP A 88 18.11 -22.45 9.39
C ASP A 88 16.65 -22.24 9.03
N ILE A 89 16.27 -22.72 7.85
CA ILE A 89 14.88 -22.76 7.43
C ILE A 89 14.12 -23.64 8.43
N PRO A 90 13.02 -23.15 9.03
CA PRO A 90 12.30 -23.89 10.07
C PRO A 90 11.44 -24.99 9.42
N ILE A 91 12.08 -26.05 8.92
CA ILE A 91 11.44 -27.17 8.22
C ILE A 91 10.47 -27.92 9.13
N ASP A 92 10.80 -28.02 10.41
CA ASP A 92 9.97 -28.59 11.45
C ASP A 92 8.63 -27.86 11.61
N VAL A 93 8.63 -26.53 11.49
CA VAL A 93 7.43 -25.71 11.65
C VAL A 93 6.66 -25.50 10.35
N LEU A 94 7.35 -25.29 9.23
CA LEU A 94 6.73 -25.00 7.93
C LEU A 94 6.31 -26.26 7.17
N GLY A 95 6.88 -27.42 7.52
CA GLY A 95 6.76 -28.65 6.76
C GLY A 95 7.52 -28.61 5.43
N SER A 96 7.69 -29.78 4.81
CA SER A 96 8.54 -29.96 3.61
C SER A 96 8.12 -29.11 2.40
N THR A 97 6.81 -28.93 2.21
CA THR A 97 6.27 -28.24 1.03
C THR A 97 6.51 -26.73 1.08
N LEU A 98 6.22 -26.07 2.21
CA LEU A 98 6.43 -24.62 2.35
C LEU A 98 7.92 -24.29 2.45
N SER A 99 8.70 -25.13 3.14
CA SER A 99 10.17 -24.97 3.19
C SER A 99 10.80 -25.06 1.81
N SER A 100 10.40 -26.02 0.97
CA SER A 100 10.90 -26.10 -0.41
C SER A 100 10.52 -24.86 -1.26
N LYS A 101 9.32 -24.30 -1.06
CA LYS A 101 8.92 -23.05 -1.71
C LYS A 101 9.75 -21.86 -1.20
N LEU A 102 10.02 -21.80 0.10
CA LEU A 102 10.85 -20.78 0.73
C LEU A 102 12.29 -20.87 0.21
N GLU A 103 12.87 -22.07 0.13
CA GLU A 103 14.18 -22.30 -0.48
C GLU A 103 14.24 -21.77 -1.92
N LYS A 104 13.24 -22.11 -2.74
CA LYS A 104 13.16 -21.60 -4.12
C LYS A 104 13.07 -20.08 -4.19
N SER A 105 12.35 -19.45 -3.25
CA SER A 105 12.23 -17.99 -3.19
C SER A 105 13.54 -17.29 -2.82
N LEU A 106 14.48 -17.99 -2.18
CA LEU A 106 15.83 -17.48 -1.89
C LEU A 106 16.77 -17.53 -3.10
N LEU A 107 16.42 -18.31 -4.13
CA LEU A 107 17.23 -18.50 -5.34
C LEU A 107 16.91 -17.51 -6.47
N VAL A 108 16.02 -16.53 -6.22
CA VAL A 108 15.74 -15.48 -7.20
C VAL A 108 17.01 -14.66 -7.43
N VAL A 109 17.40 -14.51 -8.69
CA VAL A 109 18.65 -13.86 -9.12
C VAL A 109 18.57 -12.34 -8.89
N ASP A 110 19.72 -11.72 -8.66
CA ASP A 110 19.82 -10.28 -8.44
C ASP A 110 19.50 -9.55 -9.75
N PRO A 111 18.47 -8.69 -9.81
CA PRO A 111 18.19 -7.85 -10.96
C PRO A 111 19.41 -7.02 -11.41
N SER A 112 20.32 -6.67 -10.51
CA SER A 112 21.56 -5.93 -10.81
C SER A 112 22.53 -6.70 -11.72
N THR A 113 22.42 -8.03 -11.72
CA THR A 113 23.30 -8.94 -12.45
C THR A 113 22.71 -9.42 -13.78
N ALA A 114 21.47 -9.07 -14.08
CA ALA A 114 20.80 -9.47 -15.32
C ALA A 114 21.25 -8.57 -16.50
N THR A 115 21.70 -9.19 -17.60
CA THR A 115 22.33 -8.50 -18.73
C THR A 115 21.36 -7.97 -19.79
N THR A 116 20.07 -8.30 -19.71
CA THR A 116 19.05 -7.85 -20.67
C THR A 116 17.83 -7.25 -19.97
N THR A 117 17.24 -6.19 -20.55
CA THR A 117 16.11 -5.44 -19.98
C THR A 117 14.89 -6.32 -19.66
N THR A 118 14.59 -7.31 -20.49
CA THR A 118 13.49 -8.27 -20.28
C THR A 118 13.80 -9.23 -19.12
N ALA A 119 15.06 -9.65 -18.97
CA ALA A 119 15.51 -10.46 -17.84
C ALA A 119 15.47 -9.65 -16.52
N ILE A 120 15.82 -8.37 -16.56
CA ILE A 120 15.74 -7.48 -15.39
C ILE A 120 14.29 -7.34 -14.92
N GLY A 121 13.34 -7.06 -15.83
CA GLY A 121 11.92 -6.93 -15.50
C GLY A 121 11.31 -8.20 -14.88
N SER A 122 11.60 -9.37 -15.45
CA SER A 122 11.17 -10.67 -14.90
C SER A 122 11.82 -11.01 -13.56
N SER A 123 13.06 -10.54 -13.32
CA SER A 123 13.74 -10.67 -12.02
C SER A 123 13.04 -9.87 -10.93
N TYR A 124 12.65 -8.62 -11.19
CA TYR A 124 11.94 -7.78 -10.22
C TYR A 124 10.54 -8.32 -9.88
N THR A 125 9.78 -8.82 -10.86
CA THR A 125 8.49 -9.46 -10.61
C THR A 125 8.64 -10.72 -9.74
N SER A 126 9.70 -11.51 -9.96
CA SER A 126 10.02 -12.70 -9.16
C SER A 126 10.40 -12.33 -7.72
N CYS A 127 11.16 -11.25 -7.53
CA CYS A 127 11.49 -10.69 -6.22
C CYS A 127 10.24 -10.22 -5.48
N ALA A 128 9.36 -9.45 -6.14
CA ALA A 128 8.10 -8.98 -5.56
C ALA A 128 7.21 -10.15 -5.11
N SER A 129 7.11 -11.18 -5.94
CA SER A 129 6.34 -12.38 -5.63
C SER A 129 6.90 -13.19 -4.46
N SER A 130 8.23 -13.33 -4.38
CA SER A 130 8.91 -13.97 -3.25
C SER A 130 8.71 -13.20 -1.95
N ALA A 131 8.85 -11.87 -2.00
CA ALA A 131 8.64 -11.01 -0.86
C ALA A 131 7.19 -11.06 -0.33
N ARG A 132 6.19 -11.07 -1.22
CA ARG A 132 4.77 -11.27 -0.84
C ARG A 132 4.54 -12.64 -0.21
N PHE A 133 5.21 -13.67 -0.70
CA PHE A 133 5.13 -15.01 -0.11
C PHE A 133 5.66 -15.00 1.34
N TRP A 134 6.77 -14.31 1.61
CA TRP A 134 7.33 -14.20 2.97
C TRP A 134 6.40 -13.47 3.93
N GLU A 135 5.76 -12.37 3.49
CA GLU A 135 4.71 -11.70 4.26
C GLU A 135 3.57 -12.67 4.61
N SER A 136 3.09 -13.47 3.64
CA SER A 136 2.03 -14.45 3.89
C SER A 136 2.44 -15.57 4.86
N LEU A 137 3.70 -16.00 4.82
CA LEU A 137 4.22 -16.98 5.76
C LEU A 137 4.27 -16.41 7.16
N LEU A 138 4.71 -15.15 7.32
CA LEU A 138 4.77 -14.49 8.62
C LEU A 138 3.38 -14.33 9.27
N GLU A 139 2.34 -14.15 8.47
CA GLU A 139 0.96 -14.08 8.99
C GLU A 139 0.51 -15.37 9.68
N THR A 140 1.00 -16.52 9.21
CA THR A 140 0.60 -17.84 9.70
C THR A 140 1.63 -18.48 10.63
N HIS A 141 2.91 -18.11 10.49
CA HIS A 141 4.04 -18.69 11.19
C HIS A 141 4.96 -17.59 11.75
N ARG A 142 4.77 -17.24 13.03
CA ARG A 142 5.53 -16.20 13.74
C ARG A 142 6.82 -16.75 14.38
N VAL A 143 7.69 -17.34 13.55
CA VAL A 143 8.96 -17.93 13.99
C VAL A 143 10.14 -16.95 13.87
N PRO A 144 11.20 -17.09 14.69
CA PRO A 144 12.33 -16.16 14.71
C PRO A 144 12.97 -15.89 13.34
N TYR A 145 13.14 -16.94 12.52
CA TYR A 145 13.66 -16.82 11.15
C TYR A 145 12.83 -15.85 10.30
N LEU A 146 11.50 -16.04 10.25
CA LEU A 146 10.62 -15.22 9.43
C LEU A 146 10.49 -13.80 9.97
N LEU A 147 10.43 -13.64 11.29
CA LEU A 147 10.41 -12.32 11.93
C LEU A 147 11.63 -11.49 11.52
N LEU A 148 12.82 -12.09 11.59
CA LEU A 148 14.06 -11.42 11.20
C LEU A 148 14.07 -11.07 9.70
N ARG A 149 13.80 -12.06 8.82
CA ARG A 149 13.91 -11.87 7.37
C ARG A 149 12.89 -10.87 6.82
N VAL A 150 11.65 -10.90 7.32
CA VAL A 150 10.63 -9.93 6.91
C VAL A 150 10.93 -8.55 7.51
N ALA A 151 11.45 -8.45 8.74
CA ALA A 151 11.87 -7.17 9.31
C ALA A 151 12.97 -6.51 8.47
N ASP A 152 14.01 -7.27 8.10
CA ASP A 152 15.10 -6.79 7.24
C ASP A 152 14.57 -6.31 5.89
N MET A 153 13.71 -7.11 5.26
CA MET A 153 13.07 -6.76 3.98
C MET A 153 12.26 -5.46 4.09
N ARG A 154 11.38 -5.34 5.10
CA ARG A 154 10.60 -4.13 5.36
C ARG A 154 11.50 -2.91 5.58
N TYR A 155 12.59 -3.07 6.33
CA TYR A 155 13.53 -2.00 6.62
C TYR A 155 14.24 -1.50 5.36
N VAL A 156 14.73 -2.42 4.51
CA VAL A 156 15.39 -2.12 3.22
C VAL A 156 14.41 -1.40 2.29
N LEU A 157 13.16 -1.88 2.21
CA LEU A 157 12.08 -1.28 1.44
C LEU A 157 11.44 -0.05 2.10
N LYS A 158 12.16 0.57 3.05
CA LYS A 158 11.85 1.85 3.72
C LYS A 158 10.63 1.84 4.65
N SER A 159 10.07 0.68 4.98
CA SER A 159 9.03 0.53 6.01
C SER A 159 9.63 0.33 7.41
N LYS A 160 10.32 1.36 7.90
CA LYS A 160 11.14 1.26 9.12
C LYS A 160 10.34 1.01 10.40
N VAL A 161 9.19 1.67 10.56
CA VAL A 161 8.38 1.55 11.79
C VAL A 161 7.82 0.14 11.93
N THR A 162 7.27 -0.42 10.84
CA THR A 162 6.71 -1.77 10.88
C THR A 162 7.79 -2.85 10.92
N ALA A 163 8.99 -2.58 10.38
CA ALA A 163 10.17 -3.42 10.62
C ALA A 163 10.59 -3.44 12.10
N LEU A 164 10.59 -2.28 12.77
CA LEU A 164 10.90 -2.18 14.20
C LEU A 164 9.97 -3.04 15.05
N LEU A 165 8.66 -3.03 14.76
CA LEU A 165 7.70 -3.86 15.48
C LEU A 165 8.04 -5.36 15.40
N LEU A 166 8.50 -5.82 14.23
CA LEU A 166 8.94 -7.21 14.06
C LEU A 166 10.25 -7.52 14.79
N TYR A 167 11.21 -6.58 14.81
CA TYR A 167 12.42 -6.75 15.63
C TYR A 167 12.12 -6.78 17.13
N GLU A 168 11.14 -6.01 17.59
CA GLU A 168 10.69 -6.01 18.98
C GLU A 168 9.99 -7.32 19.36
N GLU A 169 9.14 -7.83 18.48
CA GLU A 169 8.55 -9.17 18.63
C GLU A 169 9.64 -10.25 18.67
N LEU A 170 10.60 -10.21 17.74
CA LEU A 170 11.75 -11.11 17.73
C LEU A 170 12.55 -11.03 19.04
N GLN A 171 12.80 -9.83 19.55
CA GLN A 171 13.48 -9.63 20.83
C GLN A 171 12.70 -10.27 21.98
N SER A 172 11.37 -10.19 21.98
CA SER A 172 10.54 -10.81 23.02
C SER A 172 10.67 -12.34 23.03
N GLN A 173 10.89 -12.95 21.85
CA GLN A 173 11.11 -14.39 21.70
C GLN A 173 12.55 -14.80 22.06
N LEU A 174 13.55 -14.04 21.61
CA LEU A 174 14.97 -14.36 21.84
C LEU A 174 15.43 -14.03 23.27
N ARG A 175 14.88 -12.98 23.88
CA ARG A 175 15.26 -12.43 25.19
C ARG A 175 16.76 -12.18 25.33
N ASP A 176 17.36 -11.69 24.24
CA ASP A 176 18.79 -11.48 24.13
C ASP A 176 19.19 -10.06 24.57
N PRO A 177 20.07 -9.86 25.57
CA PRO A 177 20.41 -8.52 26.06
C PRO A 177 21.14 -7.63 25.04
N SER A 178 21.92 -8.22 24.12
CA SER A 178 22.69 -7.46 23.13
C SER A 178 21.79 -6.99 22.00
N PHE A 179 20.90 -7.87 21.52
CA PHE A 179 19.87 -7.56 20.54
C PHE A 179 18.90 -6.53 21.12
N GLU A 180 18.51 -6.64 22.39
CA GLU A 180 17.68 -5.65 23.06
C GLU A 180 18.30 -4.26 23.03
N LYS A 181 19.63 -4.17 23.27
CA LYS A 181 20.36 -2.91 23.21
C LYS A 181 20.34 -2.30 21.82
N TRP A 182 20.45 -3.13 20.78
CA TRP A 182 20.36 -2.70 19.40
C TRP A 182 18.94 -2.23 19.04
N VAL A 183 17.90 -3.02 19.37
CA VAL A 183 16.49 -2.67 19.14
C VAL A 183 16.13 -1.36 19.84
N ARG A 184 16.60 -1.14 21.08
CA ARG A 184 16.36 0.11 21.81
C ARG A 184 17.00 1.33 21.14
N LYS A 185 18.23 1.19 20.61
CA LYS A 185 18.88 2.26 19.83
C LYS A 185 18.10 2.54 18.56
N LEU A 186 17.68 1.50 17.84
CA LEU A 186 16.89 1.63 16.62
C LEU A 186 15.53 2.31 16.89
N ARG A 187 14.82 1.90 17.95
CA ARG A 187 13.59 2.55 18.43
C ARG A 187 13.80 4.04 18.64
N SER A 188 14.84 4.42 19.38
CA SER A 188 15.14 5.84 19.62
C SER A 188 15.33 6.64 18.33
N VAL A 189 16.04 6.09 17.35
CA VAL A 189 16.27 6.75 16.05
C VAL A 189 14.97 6.91 15.26
N ILE A 190 14.18 5.83 15.16
CA ILE A 190 12.92 5.83 14.42
C ILE A 190 11.90 6.76 15.10
N SER A 191 11.72 6.67 16.42
CA SER A 191 10.81 7.53 17.16
C SER A 191 11.19 9.01 17.02
N HIS A 192 12.48 9.35 17.08
CA HIS A 192 12.94 10.72 16.84
C HIS A 192 12.61 11.18 15.41
N GLN A 193 12.83 10.33 14.40
CA GLN A 193 12.52 10.63 13.01
C GLN A 193 11.01 10.89 12.80
N VAL A 194 10.15 10.02 13.34
CA VAL A 194 8.68 10.14 13.25
C VAL A 194 8.21 11.41 13.94
N GLN A 195 8.65 11.68 15.18
CA GLN A 195 8.29 12.91 15.90
C GLN A 195 8.77 14.16 15.17
N LYS A 196 9.97 14.15 14.60
CA LYS A 196 10.49 15.28 13.82
C LYS A 196 9.63 15.54 12.58
N GLN A 197 9.21 14.48 11.89
CA GLN A 197 8.30 14.58 10.73
C GLN A 197 6.93 15.11 11.13
N LEU A 198 6.38 14.67 12.27
CA LEU A 198 5.11 15.16 12.79
C LEU A 198 5.19 16.66 13.15
N ARG A 199 6.20 17.08 13.93
CA ARG A 199 6.36 18.51 14.26
C ARG A 199 6.55 19.38 13.03
N ALA A 200 7.32 18.91 12.04
CA ALA A 200 7.50 19.62 10.78
C ALA A 200 6.18 19.74 9.98
N TYR A 201 5.36 18.69 10.02
CA TYR A 201 4.03 18.68 9.43
C TYR A 201 3.11 19.72 10.07
N GLU A 202 2.97 19.66 11.40
CA GLU A 202 2.13 20.57 12.18
C GLU A 202 2.59 22.03 12.06
N ALA A 203 3.90 22.28 12.09
CA ALA A 203 4.45 23.62 11.88
C ALA A 203 4.10 24.16 10.48
N SER A 204 4.09 23.29 9.46
CA SER A 204 3.67 23.68 8.11
C SER A 204 2.17 23.94 8.00
N SER A 205 1.36 23.32 8.86
CA SER A 205 -0.08 23.54 8.96
C SER A 205 -0.46 24.82 9.71
N LEU A 206 0.41 25.33 10.58
CA LEU A 206 0.18 26.55 11.39
C LEU A 206 0.57 27.85 10.67
N THR A 207 1.36 27.79 9.60
CA THR A 207 1.70 28.99 8.82
C THR A 207 0.52 29.39 7.92
N TYR A 208 -0.29 30.33 8.40
CA TYR A 208 -1.35 30.97 7.62
C TYR A 208 -0.78 31.58 6.31
N ALA A 209 -1.54 31.41 5.23
CA ALA A 209 -1.39 32.11 3.94
C ALA A 209 -0.18 31.73 3.06
N LYS A 210 -0.07 30.46 2.65
CA LYS A 210 0.58 30.15 1.37
C LYS A 210 -0.50 30.03 0.28
N PRO A 211 -0.45 30.83 -0.80
CA PRO A 211 -1.30 30.58 -1.94
C PRO A 211 -1.05 29.15 -2.44
N ASN A 212 -2.12 28.41 -2.71
CA ASN A 212 -2.12 27.02 -3.20
C ASN A 212 -1.76 25.94 -2.16
N HIS A 213 -2.03 26.15 -0.86
CA HIS A 213 -1.89 25.11 0.17
C HIS A 213 -3.21 24.93 0.93
N TYR A 214 -3.81 23.74 0.81
CA TYR A 214 -5.02 23.33 1.52
C TYR A 214 -4.70 22.49 2.75
N PHE A 215 -5.27 22.88 3.87
CA PHE A 215 -5.05 22.23 5.16
C PHE A 215 -6.10 21.16 5.42
N TRP A 216 -5.69 20.14 6.17
CA TRP A 216 -6.64 19.12 6.63
C TRP A 216 -7.53 19.67 7.75
N HIS A 217 -8.81 19.29 7.70
CA HIS A 217 -9.82 19.66 8.69
C HIS A 217 -10.44 18.41 9.33
N SER A 218 -10.42 18.35 10.67
CA SER A 218 -11.00 17.28 11.48
C SER A 218 -12.50 17.10 11.24
N ILE A 219 -12.95 15.85 11.18
CA ILE A 219 -14.36 15.48 11.14
C ILE A 219 -14.98 15.54 12.55
N ILE A 220 -14.17 15.32 13.58
CA ILE A 220 -14.59 15.38 14.98
C ILE A 220 -15.01 16.81 15.32
N SER A 221 -14.20 17.81 14.94
CA SER A 221 -14.53 19.22 15.21
C SER A 221 -15.81 19.70 14.52
N THR A 222 -16.18 19.10 13.38
CA THR A 222 -17.44 19.42 12.70
C THR A 222 -18.65 18.72 13.31
N SER A 223 -18.44 17.59 13.99
CA SER A 223 -19.52 16.82 14.63
C SER A 223 -19.92 17.38 16.00
N HIS A 224 -18.99 18.01 16.72
CA HIS A 224 -19.22 18.56 18.06
C HIS A 224 -19.35 20.07 17.98
N GLY A 225 -20.55 20.55 17.62
CA GLY A 225 -20.90 21.96 17.79
C GLY A 225 -20.65 22.40 19.24
N LYS A 226 -20.15 23.63 19.43
CA LYS A 226 -19.86 24.22 20.74
C LYS A 226 -21.08 24.10 21.67
N GLY A 227 -21.11 23.05 22.51
CA GLY A 227 -21.89 23.02 23.76
C GLY A 227 -23.25 22.30 23.79
N LYS A 228 -23.80 21.71 22.71
CA LYS A 228 -25.05 20.91 22.78
C LYS A 228 -25.03 19.84 21.70
N THR A 229 -25.40 18.60 22.04
CA THR A 229 -25.66 17.39 21.20
C THR A 229 -25.02 17.37 19.80
N PRO A 230 -24.19 16.36 19.44
CA PRO A 230 -23.51 16.33 18.15
C PRO A 230 -24.53 16.41 16.99
N SER A 231 -24.62 17.57 16.34
CA SER A 231 -25.45 17.77 15.15
C SER A 231 -24.53 17.86 13.95
N HIS A 232 -24.23 16.70 13.36
CA HIS A 232 -23.54 16.66 12.08
C HIS A 232 -24.52 17.03 10.96
N SER A 233 -24.19 18.04 10.15
CA SER A 233 -25.03 18.47 9.03
C SER A 233 -24.85 17.53 7.84
N TRP A 234 -25.87 16.71 7.57
CA TRP A 234 -25.92 15.83 6.41
C TRP A 234 -26.13 16.60 5.10
N PRO A 235 -25.60 16.12 3.96
CA PRO A 235 -25.81 16.77 2.67
C PRO A 235 -27.30 16.80 2.32
N GLN A 236 -27.81 17.98 1.99
CA GLN A 236 -29.23 18.22 1.66
C GLN A 236 -29.50 18.26 0.16
N CYS A 237 -28.47 18.19 -0.68
CA CYS A 237 -28.62 18.15 -2.13
C CYS A 237 -29.27 16.82 -2.57
N VAL A 238 -30.14 16.89 -3.57
CA VAL A 238 -30.89 15.74 -4.06
C VAL A 238 -30.77 15.64 -5.58
N ILE A 239 -30.63 14.41 -6.10
CA ILE A 239 -30.82 14.14 -7.52
C ILE A 239 -32.34 14.08 -7.77
N PRO A 240 -32.86 14.76 -8.82
CA PRO A 240 -34.28 14.69 -9.17
C PRO A 240 -34.79 13.25 -9.26
N SER A 241 -35.96 12.96 -8.68
CA SER A 241 -36.44 11.57 -8.55
C SER A 241 -36.57 10.84 -9.89
N TYR A 242 -36.91 11.54 -10.98
CA TYR A 242 -37.01 10.94 -12.32
C TYR A 242 -35.67 10.38 -12.82
N GLN A 243 -34.55 11.03 -12.48
CA GLN A 243 -33.19 10.60 -12.83
C GLN A 243 -32.79 9.32 -12.11
N ILE A 244 -33.14 9.21 -10.83
CA ILE A 244 -32.93 7.97 -10.07
C ILE A 244 -33.76 6.82 -10.64
N GLN A 245 -35.01 7.08 -11.02
CA GLN A 245 -35.87 6.07 -11.65
C GLN A 245 -35.36 5.63 -13.03
N GLU A 246 -34.78 6.54 -13.81
CA GLU A 246 -34.13 6.21 -15.09
C GLU A 246 -32.97 5.20 -14.91
N LEU A 247 -32.11 5.45 -13.92
CA LEU A 247 -31.01 4.55 -13.58
C LEU A 247 -31.51 3.18 -13.09
N LEU A 248 -32.50 3.17 -12.20
CA LEU A 248 -33.12 1.93 -11.71
C LEU A 248 -33.75 1.13 -12.84
N HIS A 249 -34.49 1.78 -13.73
CA HIS A 249 -35.10 1.14 -14.89
C HIS A 249 -34.03 0.53 -15.80
N THR A 250 -33.00 1.30 -16.14
CA THR A 250 -31.88 0.82 -16.96
C THR A 250 -31.17 -0.37 -16.32
N TRP A 251 -30.92 -0.31 -15.01
CA TRP A 251 -30.26 -1.39 -14.28
C TRP A 251 -31.13 -2.65 -14.23
N ASN A 252 -32.43 -2.52 -13.95
CA ASN A 252 -33.36 -3.64 -13.90
C ASN A 252 -33.56 -4.28 -15.28
N ASP A 253 -33.61 -3.49 -16.35
CA ASP A 253 -33.65 -3.97 -17.73
C ASP A 253 -32.38 -4.76 -18.10
N LEU A 254 -31.22 -4.27 -17.65
CA LEU A 254 -29.95 -4.98 -17.84
C LEU A 254 -29.93 -6.32 -17.09
N ARG A 255 -30.47 -6.37 -15.87
CA ARG A 255 -30.60 -7.59 -15.06
C ARG A 255 -31.58 -8.59 -15.63
N SER A 256 -32.75 -8.15 -16.10
CA SER A 256 -33.76 -9.05 -16.66
C SER A 256 -33.27 -9.70 -17.96
N LYS A 257 -32.57 -8.94 -18.82
CA LYS A 257 -32.02 -9.43 -20.10
C LYS A 257 -30.72 -10.22 -19.97
N GLY A 258 -29.95 -10.01 -18.90
CA GLY A 258 -28.54 -10.42 -18.81
C GLY A 258 -28.23 -11.75 -18.11
N GLN A 259 -29.25 -12.52 -17.69
CA GLN A 259 -29.10 -13.66 -16.77
C GLN A 259 -28.30 -13.29 -15.49
N ASN A 260 -27.91 -14.27 -14.66
CA ASN A 260 -27.15 -14.05 -13.42
C ASN A 260 -25.74 -13.44 -13.63
N ALA A 261 -25.30 -13.22 -14.88
CA ALA A 261 -23.94 -12.79 -15.21
C ALA A 261 -23.74 -11.26 -15.27
N ILE A 262 -24.80 -10.44 -15.37
CA ILE A 262 -24.64 -8.99 -15.58
C ILE A 262 -23.92 -8.29 -14.43
N MET A 263 -24.20 -8.72 -13.19
CA MET A 263 -23.53 -8.18 -12.00
C MET A 263 -22.04 -8.51 -12.04
N ALA A 264 -21.67 -9.74 -12.42
CA ALA A 264 -20.26 -10.13 -12.54
C ALA A 264 -19.52 -9.29 -13.59
N LYS A 265 -20.14 -9.04 -14.76
CA LYS A 265 -19.56 -8.17 -15.79
C LYS A 265 -19.41 -6.73 -15.30
N PHE A 266 -20.41 -6.21 -14.59
CA PHE A 266 -20.34 -4.85 -14.03
C PHE A 266 -19.26 -4.72 -12.94
N ILE A 267 -19.10 -5.73 -12.09
CA ILE A 267 -17.98 -5.79 -11.13
C ILE A 267 -16.63 -5.82 -11.86
N ASN A 268 -16.50 -6.55 -12.98
CA ASN A 268 -15.27 -6.52 -13.78
C ASN A 268 -15.00 -5.11 -14.35
N LEU A 269 -16.03 -4.42 -14.83
CA LEU A 269 -15.92 -3.03 -15.29
C LEU A 269 -15.41 -2.12 -14.17
N ILE A 270 -16.01 -2.19 -12.97
CA ILE A 270 -15.56 -1.41 -11.81
C ILE A 270 -14.09 -1.71 -11.47
N CYS A 271 -13.68 -2.98 -11.51
CA CYS A 271 -12.29 -3.36 -11.25
C CYS A 271 -11.29 -2.72 -12.23
N LEU A 272 -11.66 -2.60 -13.51
CA LEU A 272 -10.84 -1.94 -14.51
C LEU A 272 -10.82 -0.43 -14.30
N GLU A 273 -11.99 0.21 -14.27
CA GLU A 273 -12.12 1.67 -14.18
C GLU A 273 -11.45 2.22 -12.92
N THR A 274 -11.66 1.56 -11.77
CA THR A 274 -11.07 1.98 -10.50
C THR A 274 -9.55 1.90 -10.50
N ASN A 275 -8.93 0.93 -11.19
CA ASN A 275 -7.48 0.81 -11.27
C ASN A 275 -6.88 1.70 -12.36
N PHE A 276 -7.61 1.97 -13.45
CA PHE A 276 -7.24 2.97 -14.45
C PHE A 276 -7.22 4.38 -13.85
N LEU A 277 -8.21 4.71 -13.00
CA LEU A 277 -8.25 5.97 -12.26
C LEU A 277 -6.99 6.18 -11.41
N GLU A 278 -6.51 5.14 -10.74
CA GLU A 278 -5.26 5.20 -9.95
C GLU A 278 -3.98 5.13 -10.81
N GLY A 279 -4.08 4.90 -12.12
CA GLY A 279 -2.93 4.84 -13.03
C GLY A 279 -2.08 3.58 -12.83
N MET A 280 -2.65 2.50 -12.28
CA MET A 280 -1.94 1.26 -12.03
C MET A 280 -1.49 0.60 -13.33
N PHE A 281 -2.38 0.55 -14.31
CA PHE A 281 -2.16 0.00 -15.64
C PHE A 281 -3.19 0.61 -16.61
N SER A 282 -3.00 0.39 -17.90
CA SER A 282 -3.97 0.74 -18.95
C SER A 282 -3.93 -0.31 -20.04
N PHE A 283 -5.09 -0.57 -20.63
CA PHE A 283 -5.25 -1.56 -21.71
C PHE A 283 -5.73 -0.89 -23.00
N ARG A 284 -5.54 -1.59 -24.12
CA ARG A 284 -6.32 -1.28 -25.33
C ARG A 284 -7.81 -1.55 -25.08
N PRO A 285 -8.73 -0.80 -25.72
CA PRO A 285 -10.17 -0.96 -25.51
C PRO A 285 -10.69 -2.39 -25.73
N GLU A 286 -10.14 -3.12 -26.70
CA GLU A 286 -10.57 -4.49 -27.03
C GLU A 286 -10.22 -5.48 -25.91
N VAL A 287 -9.05 -5.29 -25.29
CA VAL A 287 -8.59 -6.09 -24.15
C VAL A 287 -9.45 -5.78 -22.92
N ALA A 288 -9.70 -4.51 -22.65
CA ALA A 288 -10.58 -4.10 -21.55
C ALA A 288 -12.00 -4.67 -21.70
N SER A 289 -12.59 -4.59 -22.90
CA SER A 289 -13.91 -5.17 -23.21
C SER A 289 -13.93 -6.69 -22.99
N THR A 290 -12.89 -7.38 -23.46
CA THR A 290 -12.74 -8.83 -23.25
C THR A 290 -12.71 -9.16 -21.76
N LEU A 291 -11.91 -8.43 -20.97
CA LEU A 291 -11.80 -8.63 -19.52
C LEU A 291 -13.11 -8.36 -18.77
N VAL A 292 -13.92 -7.40 -19.21
CA VAL A 292 -15.28 -7.18 -18.68
C VAL A 292 -16.14 -8.43 -18.88
N GLN A 293 -16.05 -9.06 -20.06
CA GLN A 293 -16.83 -10.22 -20.44
C GLN A 293 -16.38 -11.51 -19.72
N VAL A 294 -15.08 -11.80 -19.71
CA VAL A 294 -14.54 -13.10 -19.27
C VAL A 294 -14.00 -13.10 -17.84
N GLY A 295 -13.71 -11.93 -17.26
CA GLY A 295 -13.09 -11.79 -15.94
C GLY A 295 -11.56 -11.92 -15.96
N PHE A 296 -10.97 -12.20 -14.79
CA PHE A 296 -9.53 -12.02 -14.51
C PHE A 296 -8.80 -13.33 -14.23
N ILE A 297 -8.81 -14.29 -15.15
CA ILE A 297 -8.11 -15.57 -14.97
C ILE A 297 -6.68 -15.46 -15.49
N HIS A 298 -5.69 -15.91 -14.71
CA HIS A 298 -4.25 -15.80 -15.05
C HIS A 298 -3.83 -16.48 -16.36
N GLN A 299 -4.65 -17.41 -16.88
CA GLN A 299 -4.34 -18.22 -18.05
C GLN A 299 -4.83 -17.61 -19.37
N ILE A 300 -5.58 -16.51 -19.33
CA ILE A 300 -6.11 -15.89 -20.55
C ILE A 300 -4.96 -15.20 -21.28
N PRO A 301 -4.52 -15.69 -22.45
CA PRO A 301 -3.51 -15.01 -23.25
C PRO A 301 -4.20 -13.82 -23.90
N LEU A 302 -4.21 -12.67 -23.22
CA LEU A 302 -4.74 -11.43 -23.78
C LEU A 302 -3.78 -10.95 -24.87
N PHE A 303 -4.02 -11.35 -26.13
CA PHE A 303 -3.35 -10.83 -27.34
C PHE A 303 -1.90 -10.28 -27.13
N GLY A 304 -0.98 -11.08 -26.58
CA GLY A 304 0.44 -10.73 -26.38
C GLY A 304 0.74 -9.53 -25.44
N GLU A 305 2.03 -9.28 -25.19
CA GLU A 305 2.51 -8.10 -24.42
C GLU A 305 2.05 -6.73 -24.99
N SER A 306 1.47 -6.72 -26.19
CA SER A 306 0.94 -5.52 -26.88
C SER A 306 -0.43 -5.04 -26.38
N GLY A 307 -1.06 -5.75 -25.43
CA GLY A 307 -2.34 -5.34 -24.83
C GLY A 307 -2.24 -4.21 -23.80
N ILE A 308 -1.10 -4.08 -23.12
CA ILE A 308 -0.86 -3.11 -22.04
C ILE A 308 -0.29 -1.82 -22.63
N THR A 309 -1.04 -0.73 -22.52
CA THR A 309 -0.67 0.57 -23.13
C THR A 309 0.05 1.50 -22.16
N GLY A 310 -0.18 1.35 -20.85
CA GLY A 310 0.25 2.36 -19.87
C GLY A 310 0.29 1.86 -18.42
N GLY A 311 0.75 2.75 -17.53
CA GLY A 311 0.66 2.62 -16.08
C GLY A 311 1.94 2.17 -15.37
N ALA A 312 1.83 2.14 -14.04
CA ALA A 312 2.90 1.86 -13.09
C ALA A 312 3.35 0.39 -13.12
N VAL A 313 2.43 -0.55 -13.33
CA VAL A 313 2.68 -1.99 -13.40
C VAL A 313 2.57 -2.44 -14.85
N ARG A 314 3.54 -3.24 -15.30
CA ARG A 314 3.60 -3.75 -16.68
C ARG A 314 3.52 -5.27 -16.77
N ASP A 315 3.67 -5.96 -15.65
CA ASP A 315 3.58 -7.41 -15.61
C ASP A 315 2.12 -7.88 -15.63
N HIS A 316 1.79 -8.74 -16.60
CA HIS A 316 0.44 -9.24 -16.79
C HIS A 316 -0.08 -10.04 -15.58
N VAL A 317 0.77 -10.87 -14.96
CA VAL A 317 0.37 -11.71 -13.83
C VAL A 317 0.07 -10.86 -12.60
N GLU A 318 0.88 -9.82 -12.34
CA GLU A 318 0.62 -8.86 -11.28
C GLU A 318 -0.67 -8.06 -11.54
N ILE A 319 -0.89 -7.58 -12.77
CA ILE A 319 -2.11 -6.84 -13.13
C ILE A 319 -3.35 -7.71 -12.91
N MET A 320 -3.35 -8.96 -13.36
CA MET A 320 -4.48 -9.88 -13.13
C MET A 320 -4.71 -10.12 -11.64
N SER A 321 -3.64 -10.24 -10.85
CA SER A 321 -3.76 -10.42 -9.40
C SER A 321 -4.35 -9.18 -8.70
N ILE A 322 -3.94 -7.97 -9.11
CA ILE A 322 -4.53 -6.70 -8.60
C ILE A 322 -6.04 -6.63 -8.93
N LEU A 323 -6.43 -7.02 -10.14
CA LEU A 323 -7.84 -7.05 -10.55
C LEU A 323 -8.64 -8.08 -9.74
N GLN A 324 -8.07 -9.25 -9.46
CA GLN A 324 -8.69 -10.26 -8.60
C GLN A 324 -8.83 -9.78 -7.15
N ASP A 325 -7.83 -9.11 -6.59
CA ASP A 325 -7.89 -8.54 -5.24
C ASP A 325 -8.98 -7.46 -5.15
N THR A 326 -9.06 -6.59 -6.16
CA THR A 326 -10.12 -5.59 -6.28
C THR A 326 -11.50 -6.25 -6.35
N ARG A 327 -11.63 -7.33 -7.14
CA ARG A 327 -12.88 -8.08 -7.27
C ARG A 327 -13.29 -8.77 -5.98
N LYS A 328 -12.34 -9.37 -5.25
CA LYS A 328 -12.59 -9.97 -3.93
C LYS A 328 -13.05 -8.92 -2.93
N ALA A 329 -12.40 -7.76 -2.90
CA ALA A 329 -12.80 -6.64 -2.04
C ALA A 329 -14.20 -6.12 -2.39
N LEU A 330 -14.58 -6.06 -3.67
CA LEU A 330 -15.94 -5.67 -4.06
C LEU A 330 -17.00 -6.70 -3.64
N TYR A 331 -16.66 -7.99 -3.56
CA TYR A 331 -17.60 -9.01 -3.09
C TYR A 331 -17.97 -8.88 -1.61
N TRP A 332 -17.17 -8.16 -0.81
CA TRP A 332 -17.56 -7.77 0.54
C TRP A 332 -18.87 -6.94 0.55
N LEU A 333 -19.18 -6.21 -0.52
CA LEU A 333 -20.46 -5.49 -0.64
C LEU A 333 -21.68 -6.42 -0.64
N ASN A 334 -21.52 -7.66 -1.14
CA ASN A 334 -22.59 -8.65 -1.13
C ASN A 334 -22.84 -9.19 0.28
N GLU A 335 -21.78 -9.34 1.09
CA GLU A 335 -21.88 -9.75 2.49
C GLU A 335 -22.68 -8.71 3.29
N LEU A 336 -22.38 -7.41 3.08
CA LEU A 336 -23.14 -6.30 3.66
C LEU A 336 -24.62 -6.29 3.25
N GLN A 337 -24.92 -6.51 1.97
CA GLN A 337 -26.32 -6.58 1.52
C GLN A 337 -27.09 -7.73 2.15
N SER A 338 -26.41 -8.85 2.39
CA SER A 338 -27.04 -10.06 2.92
C SER A 338 -27.31 -9.96 4.43
N HIS A 339 -26.48 -9.21 5.18
CA HIS A 339 -26.60 -9.04 6.63
C HIS A 339 -26.49 -7.56 7.06
N PRO A 340 -27.43 -6.68 6.66
CA PRO A 340 -27.30 -5.23 6.85
C PRO A 340 -27.32 -4.78 8.32
N SER A 341 -27.91 -5.59 9.20
CA SER A 341 -28.15 -5.27 10.62
C SER A 341 -27.04 -5.77 11.55
N GLU A 342 -26.19 -6.69 11.08
CA GLU A 342 -25.29 -7.48 11.93
C GLU A 342 -23.81 -7.11 11.76
N SER A 343 -23.46 -6.27 10.78
CA SER A 343 -22.07 -5.92 10.47
C SER A 343 -21.88 -4.41 10.29
N PRO A 344 -21.82 -3.62 11.39
CA PRO A 344 -21.45 -2.21 11.29
C PRO A 344 -20.03 -2.06 10.72
N LEU A 345 -19.78 -0.97 9.99
CA LEU A 345 -18.43 -0.62 9.57
C LEU A 345 -17.61 -0.30 10.82
N THR A 346 -16.51 -1.03 11.01
CA THR A 346 -15.52 -0.78 12.06
C THR A 346 -14.15 -0.53 11.45
N ILE A 347 -13.20 -0.07 12.27
CA ILE A 347 -11.80 0.04 11.84
C ILE A 347 -11.27 -1.32 11.40
N ASP A 348 -11.56 -2.41 12.13
CA ASP A 348 -11.09 -3.76 11.77
C ASP A 348 -11.66 -4.25 10.44
N THR A 349 -12.93 -3.92 10.17
CA THR A 349 -13.55 -4.16 8.86
C THR A 349 -12.79 -3.43 7.76
N LEU A 350 -12.44 -2.15 7.98
CA LEU A 350 -11.67 -1.36 7.02
C LEU A 350 -10.25 -1.90 6.83
N LEU A 351 -9.57 -2.35 7.89
CA LEU A 351 -8.25 -2.97 7.81
C LEU A 351 -8.30 -4.26 6.98
N THR A 352 -9.29 -5.10 7.24
CA THR A 352 -9.50 -6.37 6.52
C THR A 352 -9.79 -6.14 5.04
N LEU A 353 -10.64 -5.16 4.73
CA LEU A 353 -10.99 -4.80 3.37
C LEU A 353 -9.79 -4.18 2.63
N HIS A 354 -9.04 -3.29 3.28
CA HIS A 354 -7.81 -2.72 2.75
C HIS A 354 -6.77 -3.81 2.46
N LYS A 355 -6.58 -4.75 3.39
CA LYS A 355 -5.66 -5.88 3.22
C LYS A 355 -6.05 -6.76 2.04
N THR A 356 -7.34 -7.05 1.87
CA THR A 356 -7.86 -7.82 0.74
C THR A 356 -7.64 -7.09 -0.58
N LEU A 357 -7.96 -5.79 -0.63
CA LEU A 357 -7.83 -4.94 -1.82
C LEU A 357 -6.38 -4.76 -2.28
N MET A 358 -5.44 -4.70 -1.33
CA MET A 358 -4.05 -4.34 -1.58
C MET A 358 -3.07 -5.52 -1.47
N LYS A 359 -3.55 -6.77 -1.41
CA LYS A 359 -2.72 -7.96 -1.18
C LYS A 359 -1.54 -8.06 -2.17
N THR A 360 -1.80 -8.01 -3.47
CA THR A 360 -0.75 -7.94 -4.51
C THR A 360 -0.02 -6.60 -4.47
N GLY A 361 -0.74 -5.52 -4.16
CA GLY A 361 -0.21 -4.16 -4.05
C GLY A 361 0.78 -3.93 -2.90
N GLN A 362 0.90 -4.86 -1.95
CA GLN A 362 1.83 -4.79 -0.83
C GLN A 362 3.26 -4.63 -1.30
N ILE A 363 3.64 -5.38 -2.34
CA ILE A 363 4.97 -5.31 -2.95
C ILE A 363 4.78 -5.39 -4.46
N LEU A 364 5.14 -4.33 -5.16
CA LEU A 364 4.97 -4.23 -6.60
C LEU A 364 6.28 -3.93 -7.30
N ASN A 365 6.41 -4.50 -8.49
CA ASN A 365 7.38 -4.06 -9.46
C ASN A 365 6.83 -2.83 -10.22
N ILE A 366 7.38 -1.64 -9.95
CA ILE A 366 6.91 -0.39 -10.54
C ILE A 366 7.91 0.14 -11.56
N HIS A 367 7.39 0.49 -12.73
CA HIS A 367 8.12 1.20 -13.77
C HIS A 367 7.94 2.71 -13.59
N SER A 368 9.03 3.41 -13.22
CA SER A 368 9.02 4.87 -13.21
C SER A 368 9.36 5.38 -14.60
N LEU A 369 8.41 6.08 -15.23
CA LEU A 369 8.72 6.94 -16.36
C LEU A 369 9.63 8.07 -15.84
N SER A 370 10.79 8.25 -16.46
CA SER A 370 11.66 9.34 -16.06
C SER A 370 11.04 10.68 -16.46
N ALA A 371 10.85 11.56 -15.48
CA ALA A 371 10.44 12.95 -15.72
C ALA A 371 11.60 13.83 -16.25
N SER A 372 12.82 13.28 -16.37
CA SER A 372 14.00 14.01 -16.79
C SER A 372 14.75 13.25 -17.90
N PRO A 373 15.15 13.90 -19.00
CA PRO A 373 15.89 13.25 -20.09
C PRO A 373 17.26 12.68 -19.66
N THR A 374 17.74 12.98 -18.45
CA THR A 374 19.04 12.55 -17.92
C THR A 374 18.98 11.35 -16.96
N LYS A 375 17.78 10.95 -16.49
CA LYS A 375 17.61 9.73 -15.69
C LYS A 375 17.03 8.62 -16.57
N ALA A 376 17.70 7.47 -16.61
CA ALA A 376 17.17 6.31 -17.29
C ALA A 376 15.84 5.88 -16.66
N ALA A 377 14.87 5.46 -17.47
CA ALA A 377 13.66 4.81 -16.97
C ALA A 377 14.08 3.59 -16.14
N GLY A 378 13.58 3.51 -14.90
CA GLY A 378 14.04 2.55 -13.90
C GLY A 378 12.88 1.73 -13.34
N THR A 379 13.14 0.45 -13.15
CA THR A 379 12.26 -0.52 -12.51
C THR A 379 12.63 -0.60 -11.04
N GLN A 380 11.66 -0.50 -10.12
CA GLN A 380 11.93 -0.54 -8.68
C GLN A 380 10.84 -1.28 -7.90
N LEU A 381 11.23 -1.92 -6.80
CA LEU A 381 10.29 -2.49 -5.84
C LEU A 381 9.69 -1.40 -4.95
N LYS A 382 8.36 -1.30 -4.93
CA LYS A 382 7.62 -0.48 -3.96
C LYS A 382 7.00 -1.39 -2.91
N TYR A 383 7.26 -1.09 -1.64
CA TYR A 383 6.57 -1.69 -0.51
C TYR A 383 5.50 -0.75 0.05
N THR A 384 4.33 -1.30 0.34
CA THR A 384 3.20 -0.60 0.96
C THR A 384 2.69 -1.44 2.11
N ASN A 385 2.57 -0.86 3.32
CA ASN A 385 1.92 -1.55 4.43
C ASN A 385 0.43 -1.74 4.14
N ILE A 386 -0.09 -2.95 4.37
CA ILE A 386 -1.50 -3.30 4.12
C ILE A 386 -2.16 -3.80 5.40
N GLY A 387 -3.46 -3.53 5.57
CA GLY A 387 -4.18 -3.92 6.79
C GLY A 387 -3.77 -3.16 8.05
N GLU A 388 -3.09 -2.03 7.93
CA GLU A 388 -2.67 -1.19 9.05
C GLU A 388 -2.72 0.29 8.66
N THR A 389 -3.13 1.16 9.60
CA THR A 389 -3.28 2.60 9.35
C THR A 389 -1.94 3.35 9.42
N ARG A 390 -1.92 4.58 8.90
CA ARG A 390 -0.76 5.47 9.01
C ARG A 390 -0.38 5.82 10.44
N GLN A 391 -1.31 5.70 11.40
CA GLN A 391 -0.99 5.84 12.81
C GLN A 391 0.05 4.82 13.26
N THR A 392 -0.06 3.58 12.77
CA THR A 392 0.91 2.52 13.02
C THR A 392 2.21 2.75 12.26
N THR A 393 2.12 3.17 10.99
CA THR A 393 3.32 3.34 10.15
C THR A 393 4.11 4.62 10.43
N GLY A 394 3.52 5.59 11.13
CA GLY A 394 4.15 6.86 11.49
C GLY A 394 4.35 7.82 10.31
N VAL A 395 3.57 7.68 9.22
CA VAL A 395 3.77 8.44 7.98
C VAL A 395 2.70 9.53 7.83
N ASN A 396 3.14 10.78 7.74
CA ASN A 396 2.30 11.90 7.28
C ASN A 396 2.31 12.00 5.76
N LEU A 397 1.15 12.32 5.19
CA LEU A 397 0.99 12.48 3.75
C LEU A 397 0.61 13.92 3.39
N THR A 398 1.18 14.35 2.28
CA THR A 398 0.80 15.57 1.57
C THR A 398 0.66 15.20 0.08
N GLY A 399 -0.47 15.53 -0.52
CA GLY A 399 -0.70 15.41 -1.95
C GLY A 399 -0.22 16.65 -2.71
N TYR A 400 0.26 16.45 -3.93
CA TYR A 400 0.51 17.54 -4.88
C TYR A 400 -0.33 17.30 -6.14
N ARG A 401 -1.26 18.22 -6.43
CA ARG A 401 -2.19 18.09 -7.56
C ARG A 401 -2.45 19.46 -8.17
N LEU A 402 -2.32 19.58 -9.50
CA LEU A 402 -2.61 20.81 -10.25
C LEU A 402 -1.91 22.07 -9.71
N GLY A 403 -0.70 21.93 -9.14
CA GLY A 403 0.04 23.05 -8.52
C GLY A 403 -0.31 23.33 -7.06
N PHE A 404 -1.26 22.59 -6.48
CA PHE A 404 -1.69 22.72 -5.09
C PHE A 404 -1.04 21.69 -4.18
N LYS A 405 -0.68 22.12 -2.98
CA LYS A 405 -0.27 21.27 -1.86
C LYS A 405 -1.50 20.96 -1.01
N LEU A 406 -1.75 19.69 -0.72
CA LEU A 406 -2.87 19.23 0.09
C LEU A 406 -2.37 18.41 1.28
N ASP A 407 -2.69 18.86 2.48
CA ASP A 407 -2.45 18.09 3.70
C ASP A 407 -3.63 17.16 4.01
N PHE A 408 -3.33 15.97 4.53
CA PHE A 408 -4.29 14.97 5.00
C PHE A 408 -4.24 14.87 6.53
N CYS A 409 -5.02 13.96 7.13
CA CYS A 409 -4.95 13.76 8.58
C CYS A 409 -3.52 13.44 9.06
N PRO A 410 -2.99 14.15 10.06
CA PRO A 410 -1.77 13.76 10.76
C PRO A 410 -1.85 12.32 11.25
N HIS A 411 -0.77 11.56 11.13
CA HIS A 411 -0.77 10.13 11.37
C HIS A 411 -1.22 9.76 12.79
N ASP A 412 -0.91 10.58 13.78
CA ASP A 412 -1.24 10.40 15.20
C ASP A 412 -2.74 10.59 15.52
N LYS A 413 -3.51 11.18 14.59
CA LYS A 413 -4.96 11.41 14.73
C LYS A 413 -5.82 10.48 13.86
N VAL A 414 -5.20 9.68 13.01
CA VAL A 414 -5.91 8.88 11.99
C VAL A 414 -6.95 7.95 12.61
N ASN A 415 -6.64 7.24 13.70
CA ASN A 415 -7.58 6.26 14.26
C ASN A 415 -8.79 6.92 14.92
N ASP A 416 -8.63 8.08 15.56
CA ASP A 416 -9.74 8.81 16.19
C ASP A 416 -10.70 9.36 15.12
N GLU A 417 -10.13 9.96 14.08
CA GLU A 417 -10.90 10.47 12.94
C GLU A 417 -11.59 9.33 12.17
N LEU A 418 -10.92 8.19 12.01
CA LEU A 418 -11.50 7.02 11.37
C LEU A 418 -12.61 6.38 12.20
N ARG A 419 -12.50 6.40 13.53
CA ARG A 419 -13.57 5.94 14.44
C ARG A 419 -14.82 6.80 14.26
N MET A 420 -14.67 8.13 14.32
CA MET A 420 -15.77 9.07 14.08
C MET A 420 -16.37 8.90 12.68
N PHE A 421 -15.52 8.71 11.66
CA PHE A 421 -16.00 8.40 10.31
C PHE A 421 -16.84 7.12 10.27
N CYS A 422 -16.44 6.05 10.96
CA CYS A 422 -17.21 4.80 10.99
C CYS A 422 -18.57 5.00 11.67
N GLU A 423 -18.62 5.74 12.78
CA GLU A 423 -19.87 6.08 13.48
C GLU A 423 -20.83 6.84 12.56
N LEU A 424 -20.36 7.93 11.94
CA LEU A 424 -21.13 8.74 11.00
C LEU A 424 -21.52 7.94 9.75
N TYR A 425 -20.62 7.10 9.22
CA TYR A 425 -20.92 6.21 8.10
C TYR A 425 -22.10 5.29 8.41
N ASN A 426 -22.07 4.63 9.58
CA ASN A 426 -23.11 3.70 10.00
C ASN A 426 -24.45 4.40 10.29
N GLU A 427 -24.43 5.67 10.73
CA GLU A 427 -25.64 6.49 10.80
C GLU A 427 -26.16 6.81 9.39
N LEU A 428 -25.29 7.34 8.53
CA LEU A 428 -25.62 7.78 7.17
C LEU A 428 -26.28 6.68 6.34
N ILE A 429 -25.74 5.46 6.33
CA ILE A 429 -26.28 4.36 5.51
C ILE A 429 -27.63 3.83 6.01
N ARG A 430 -28.00 4.11 7.27
CA ARG A 430 -29.31 3.76 7.85
C ARG A 430 -30.37 4.82 7.56
N ARG A 431 -29.95 6.06 7.28
CA ARG A 431 -30.86 7.15 6.92
C ARG A 431 -31.52 6.86 5.57
N LYS A 432 -32.84 7.03 5.52
CA LYS A 432 -33.64 6.82 4.29
C LYS A 432 -33.92 8.12 3.55
N ASP A 433 -33.79 9.24 4.25
CA ASP A 433 -34.09 10.61 3.82
C ASP A 433 -32.92 11.29 3.08
N ILE A 434 -31.73 10.70 3.11
CA ILE A 434 -30.57 11.22 2.37
C ILE A 434 -30.51 10.59 0.97
N ASP A 435 -30.26 11.43 -0.03
CA ASP A 435 -30.03 10.99 -1.41
C ASP A 435 -28.80 10.05 -1.47
N PRO A 436 -28.88 8.91 -2.17
CA PRO A 436 -27.80 7.92 -2.16
C PRO A 436 -26.50 8.42 -2.83
N PHE A 437 -26.59 9.32 -3.82
CA PHE A 437 -25.41 9.95 -4.42
C PHE A 437 -24.83 11.04 -3.51
N ALA A 438 -25.67 11.78 -2.78
CA ALA A 438 -25.20 12.71 -1.76
C ALA A 438 -24.45 11.97 -0.63
N ALA A 439 -24.99 10.84 -0.17
CA ALA A 439 -24.31 9.96 0.79
C ALA A 439 -22.98 9.43 0.23
N ALA A 440 -22.96 8.95 -1.02
CA ALA A 440 -21.74 8.48 -1.69
C ALA A 440 -20.67 9.58 -1.79
N ALA A 441 -21.06 10.80 -2.17
CA ALA A 441 -20.17 11.95 -2.25
C ALA A 441 -19.59 12.32 -0.87
N TRP A 442 -20.41 12.30 0.18
CA TRP A 442 -19.97 12.51 1.56
C TRP A 442 -18.95 11.46 2.01
N ILE A 443 -19.20 10.18 1.72
CA ILE A 443 -18.30 9.06 2.07
C ILE A 443 -16.94 9.24 1.39
N ILE A 444 -16.94 9.49 0.08
CA ILE A 444 -15.70 9.68 -0.71
C ILE A 444 -14.88 10.84 -0.15
N HIS A 445 -15.52 11.99 0.04
CA HIS A 445 -14.85 13.20 0.49
C HIS A 445 -14.22 13.01 1.88
N ASN A 446 -15.00 12.59 2.88
CA ASN A 446 -14.54 12.52 4.25
C ASN A 446 -13.50 11.41 4.47
N PHE A 447 -13.69 10.24 3.85
CA PHE A 447 -12.69 9.17 3.94
C PHE A 447 -11.35 9.58 3.31
N LEU A 448 -11.39 10.25 2.15
CA LEU A 448 -10.18 10.71 1.46
C LEU A 448 -9.46 11.84 2.18
N MET A 449 -10.14 12.63 3.01
CA MET A 449 -9.53 13.65 3.86
C MET A 449 -8.77 13.03 5.04
N ILE A 450 -9.28 11.95 5.61
CA ILE A 450 -8.55 11.16 6.62
C ILE A 450 -7.34 10.49 5.97
N HIS A 451 -7.54 9.88 4.80
CA HIS A 451 -6.51 9.16 4.05
C HIS A 451 -5.76 8.15 4.93
N PRO A 452 -6.47 7.17 5.55
CA PRO A 452 -5.94 6.40 6.67
C PRO A 452 -4.80 5.44 6.31
N PHE A 453 -4.62 5.09 5.04
CA PHE A 453 -3.64 4.11 4.58
C PHE A 453 -2.50 4.73 3.76
N GLY A 454 -1.41 3.98 3.57
CA GLY A 454 -0.28 4.42 2.73
C GLY A 454 -0.60 4.46 1.22
N ASP A 455 -1.54 3.62 0.77
CA ASP A 455 -2.07 3.57 -0.61
C ASP A 455 -3.47 2.95 -0.58
N GLY A 456 -4.18 2.88 -1.70
CA GLY A 456 -5.47 2.19 -1.83
C GLY A 456 -6.68 2.98 -1.33
N ASN A 457 -6.48 4.15 -0.70
CA ASN A 457 -7.55 4.97 -0.11
C ASN A 457 -8.67 5.32 -1.10
N SER A 458 -8.32 5.74 -2.32
CA SER A 458 -9.28 6.10 -3.37
C SER A 458 -10.11 4.92 -3.87
N ARG A 459 -9.50 3.73 -3.98
CA ARG A 459 -10.21 2.51 -4.38
C ARG A 459 -11.17 2.09 -3.28
N LEU A 460 -10.71 2.10 -2.04
CA LEU A 460 -11.51 1.75 -0.88
C LEU A 460 -12.68 2.73 -0.66
N SER A 461 -12.49 4.03 -0.83
CA SER A 461 -13.57 5.01 -0.68
C SER A 461 -14.70 4.79 -1.68
N ARG A 462 -14.39 4.42 -2.94
CA ARG A 462 -15.39 4.08 -3.95
C ARG A 462 -16.16 2.79 -3.64
N ILE A 463 -15.48 1.79 -3.06
CA ILE A 463 -16.15 0.57 -2.55
C ILE A 463 -17.15 0.97 -1.44
N LEU A 464 -16.70 1.72 -0.43
CA LEU A 464 -17.57 2.16 0.67
C LEU A 464 -18.76 3.01 0.19
N ALA A 465 -18.53 3.88 -0.80
CA ALA A 465 -19.54 4.75 -1.39
C ALA A 465 -20.55 4.02 -2.28
N SER A 466 -20.31 2.74 -2.61
CA SER A 466 -21.27 1.90 -3.34
C SER A 466 -22.45 1.47 -2.46
N VAL A 467 -22.26 1.37 -1.14
CA VAL A 467 -23.26 0.87 -0.19
C VAL A 467 -24.57 1.68 -0.19
N PRO A 468 -24.57 3.03 -0.08
CA PRO A 468 -25.84 3.78 -0.10
C PRO A 468 -26.62 3.63 -1.41
N LEU A 469 -25.93 3.49 -2.55
CA LEU A 469 -26.58 3.23 -3.85
C LEU A 469 -27.24 1.84 -3.85
N MET A 470 -26.49 0.83 -3.43
CA MET A 470 -26.93 -0.56 -3.34
C MET A 470 -28.13 -0.73 -2.39
N ASN A 471 -28.17 0.01 -1.28
CA ASN A 471 -29.31 0.03 -0.35
C ASN A 471 -30.60 0.58 -0.97
N LYS A 472 -30.49 1.34 -2.08
CA LYS A 472 -31.62 1.87 -2.86
C LYS A 472 -31.91 1.05 -4.12
N GLY A 473 -31.28 -0.11 -4.28
CA GLY A 473 -31.47 -1.00 -5.45
C GLY A 473 -30.69 -0.59 -6.70
N LEU A 474 -29.86 0.45 -6.62
CA LEU A 474 -28.96 0.86 -7.69
C LEU A 474 -27.73 -0.08 -7.77
N PRO A 475 -27.01 -0.13 -8.90
CA PRO A 475 -25.75 -0.85 -8.99
C PRO A 475 -24.66 -0.22 -8.10
N PRO A 476 -23.57 -0.95 -7.78
CA PRO A 476 -22.40 -0.39 -7.10
C PRO A 476 -21.80 0.80 -7.87
N LEU A 477 -21.08 1.69 -7.18
CA LEU A 477 -20.54 2.90 -7.78
C LEU A 477 -19.44 2.56 -8.82
N CYS A 478 -19.59 3.12 -10.03
CA CYS A 478 -18.59 3.08 -11.08
C CYS A 478 -18.32 4.51 -11.59
N ILE A 479 -17.06 4.93 -11.53
CA ILE A 479 -16.60 6.23 -12.05
C ILE A 479 -15.72 5.93 -13.27
N PRO A 480 -16.14 6.30 -14.49
CA PRO A 480 -15.35 6.05 -15.70
C PRO A 480 -13.99 6.77 -15.68
N TYR A 481 -12.95 6.12 -16.16
CA TYR A 481 -11.62 6.69 -16.31
C TYR A 481 -11.62 7.90 -17.25
N SER A 482 -12.50 7.91 -18.26
CA SER A 482 -12.67 9.04 -19.19
C SER A 482 -13.01 10.34 -18.47
N SER A 483 -13.60 10.29 -17.27
CA SER A 483 -14.00 11.45 -16.48
C SER A 483 -13.02 11.81 -15.35
N LYS A 484 -11.84 11.14 -15.30
CA LYS A 484 -10.83 11.28 -14.23
C LYS A 484 -10.48 12.72 -13.87
N ASN A 485 -10.19 13.56 -14.87
CA ASN A 485 -9.73 14.93 -14.63
C ASN A 485 -10.82 15.76 -13.96
N THR A 486 -12.07 15.63 -14.43
CA THR A 486 -13.24 16.30 -13.83
C THR A 486 -13.50 15.79 -12.41
N TYR A 487 -13.46 14.48 -12.19
CA TYR A 487 -13.61 13.88 -10.86
C TYR A 487 -12.56 14.42 -9.87
N LEU A 488 -11.29 14.45 -10.27
CA LEU A 488 -10.21 14.96 -9.42
C LEU A 488 -10.33 16.47 -9.17
N SER A 489 -10.77 17.24 -10.18
CA SER A 489 -11.02 18.68 -10.03
C SER A 489 -12.11 18.95 -8.99
N LEU A 490 -13.24 18.24 -9.06
CA LEU A 490 -14.34 18.36 -8.11
C LEU A 490 -13.94 17.98 -6.68
N LEU A 491 -13.12 16.95 -6.51
CA LEU A 491 -12.59 16.60 -5.19
C LEU A 491 -11.68 17.69 -4.61
N ASN A 492 -10.95 18.42 -5.46
CA ASN A 492 -10.11 19.52 -4.99
C ASN A 492 -10.94 20.75 -4.64
N SER A 493 -11.93 21.12 -5.47
CA SER A 493 -12.81 22.26 -5.18
C SER A 493 -13.66 22.06 -3.93
N MET A 494 -14.06 20.83 -3.61
CA MET A 494 -14.75 20.54 -2.36
C MET A 494 -13.88 20.78 -1.13
N ARG A 495 -12.58 20.51 -1.25
CA ARG A 495 -11.62 20.76 -0.16
C ARG A 495 -11.42 22.26 0.05
N GLU A 496 -11.29 23.02 -1.03
CA GLU A 496 -11.29 24.48 -1.02
C GLU A 496 -12.51 25.05 -0.29
N SER A 497 -13.70 24.55 -0.63
CA SER A 497 -14.96 25.04 -0.07
C SER A 497 -15.12 24.76 1.44
N LYS A 498 -14.46 23.72 1.97
CA LYS A 498 -14.44 23.41 3.40
C LYS A 498 -13.65 24.46 4.19
N ASP A 499 -12.58 25.02 3.60
CA ASP A 499 -11.80 26.10 4.21
C ASP A 499 -12.64 27.39 4.30
N SER A 500 -13.61 27.59 3.39
CA SER A 500 -14.58 28.69 3.44
C SER A 500 -15.83 28.40 4.29
N GLY A 501 -15.95 27.20 4.88
CA GLY A 501 -17.06 26.84 5.77
C GLY A 501 -18.33 26.28 5.10
N GLU A 502 -18.36 26.16 3.77
CA GLU A 502 -19.51 25.63 3.02
C GLU A 502 -19.06 24.46 2.14
N THR A 503 -19.35 23.21 2.53
CA THR A 503 -19.08 22.07 1.64
C THR A 503 -20.28 21.79 0.73
N CYS A 504 -20.18 22.19 -0.53
CA CYS A 504 -21.19 21.86 -1.55
C CYS A 504 -20.90 20.48 -2.17
N TYR A 505 -21.80 19.52 -1.97
CA TYR A 505 -21.70 18.18 -2.55
C TYR A 505 -22.32 18.06 -3.94
N GLU A 506 -23.05 19.08 -4.42
CA GLU A 506 -23.86 19.02 -5.63
C GLU A 506 -23.05 18.67 -6.89
N GLY A 507 -21.89 19.31 -7.08
CA GLY A 507 -21.04 19.05 -8.24
C GLY A 507 -20.50 17.62 -8.27
N LEU A 508 -20.01 17.10 -7.14
CA LEU A 508 -19.54 15.72 -7.06
C LEU A 508 -20.71 14.74 -7.22
N MET A 509 -21.84 14.99 -6.56
CA MET A 509 -23.05 14.18 -6.65
C MET A 509 -23.51 14.02 -8.11
N GLY A 510 -23.64 15.13 -8.85
CA GLY A 510 -24.01 15.12 -10.26
C GLY A 510 -22.99 14.36 -11.12
N HIS A 511 -21.70 14.48 -10.82
CA HIS A 511 -20.65 13.74 -11.51
C HIS A 511 -20.73 12.22 -11.27
N LEU A 512 -21.00 11.79 -10.04
CA LEU A 512 -21.18 10.38 -9.71
C LEU A 512 -22.40 9.80 -10.43
N TYR A 513 -23.51 10.56 -10.52
CA TYR A 513 -24.70 10.18 -11.27
C TYR A 513 -24.40 9.99 -12.78
N GLU A 514 -23.77 10.97 -13.41
CA GLU A 514 -23.42 10.86 -14.84
C GLU A 514 -22.40 9.74 -15.10
N GLY A 515 -21.44 9.54 -14.20
CA GLY A 515 -20.51 8.42 -14.25
C GLY A 515 -21.22 7.06 -14.22
N MET A 516 -22.26 6.92 -13.40
CA MET A 516 -23.10 5.72 -13.37
C MET A 516 -23.86 5.51 -14.67
N LYS A 517 -24.47 6.57 -15.24
CA LYS A 517 -25.15 6.49 -16.54
C LYS A 517 -24.22 6.01 -17.65
N VAL A 518 -23.04 6.62 -17.74
CA VAL A 518 -22.02 6.25 -18.73
C VAL A 518 -21.59 4.79 -18.53
N SER A 519 -21.35 4.37 -17.29
CA SER A 519 -20.93 2.99 -16.98
C SER A 519 -21.99 1.95 -17.37
N LEU A 520 -23.28 2.24 -17.14
CA LEU A 520 -24.37 1.36 -17.57
C LEU A 520 -24.51 1.29 -19.09
N ASN A 521 -24.25 2.40 -19.80
CA ASN A 521 -24.22 2.41 -21.27
C ASN A 521 -23.02 1.64 -21.83
N LEU A 522 -21.84 1.76 -21.22
CA LEU A 522 -20.68 0.94 -21.58
C LEU A 522 -21.00 -0.56 -21.42
N LEU A 523 -21.66 -0.94 -20.34
CA LEU A 523 -22.08 -2.33 -20.12
C LEU A 523 -23.09 -2.82 -21.17
N ARG A 524 -23.94 -1.95 -21.73
CA ARG A 524 -24.83 -2.29 -22.86
C ARG A 524 -24.06 -2.59 -24.14
N ILE A 525 -23.03 -1.80 -24.44
CA ILE A 525 -22.23 -1.90 -25.68
C ILE A 525 -21.31 -3.12 -25.65
N VAL A 526 -20.77 -3.45 -24.48
CA VAL A 526 -19.84 -4.57 -24.32
C VAL A 526 -20.54 -5.92 -24.56
N ARG A 527 -21.89 -5.99 -24.55
CA ARG A 527 -22.69 -7.23 -24.59
C ARG A 527 -22.32 -8.24 -25.66
#